data_AF-A0A7D5ZLL5-F1
#
_entry.id   AF-A0A7D5ZLL5-F1
#
_cell.length_a   1.000
_cell.length_b   1.000
_cell.length_c   1.000
_cell.angle_alpha   90.00
_cell.angle_beta   90.00
_cell.angle_gamma   90.00
#
_symmetry.space_group_name_H-M   'P 1'
#
loop_
_entity.id
_entity.type
_entity.pdbx_description
1 polymer ?
#
loop_
_entity_poly.entity_id
_entity_poly.type
_entity_poly.pdbx_seq_one_letter_code
_entity_poly.pdbx_strand_id
1 'polypeptide(L)'
;MTTHHTSVLDGTELGDLLADLADGSNIHPGIRLIAAGYRAIAEDQSLSIPATQLLIAQLSAAADGVTVVAAAGRLIEWLTSENPVLASLPDAIRKTVQRQGELACSALRDTELTALASEACAALDTRKEVHPVTDTERKELSQKVADANRQSTNRPK
;
A
#
# COMPACT_ATOMS: atom_id res chain seq x y z
N MET A 1 33.03 -19.83 0.02
CA MET A 1 31.73 -20.43 -0.27
C MET A 1 30.71 -19.31 -0.28
N THR A 2 30.30 -18.83 -1.45
CA THR A 2 29.20 -17.87 -1.58
C THR A 2 27.91 -18.65 -1.44
N THR A 3 27.21 -18.47 -0.32
CA THR A 3 25.81 -18.92 -0.20
C THR A 3 24.99 -18.12 -1.20
N HIS A 4 24.51 -18.77 -2.26
CA HIS A 4 23.50 -18.19 -3.13
C HIS A 4 22.25 -17.98 -2.28
N HIS A 5 21.96 -16.73 -1.94
CA HIS A 5 20.69 -16.38 -1.33
C HIS A 5 19.66 -16.39 -2.46
N THR A 6 18.91 -17.48 -2.59
CA THR A 6 17.77 -17.59 -3.51
C THR A 6 16.67 -16.70 -2.97
N SER A 7 16.24 -15.70 -3.75
CA SER A 7 15.15 -14.81 -3.37
C SER A 7 13.83 -15.59 -3.38
N VAL A 8 12.91 -15.24 -2.48
CA VAL A 8 11.54 -15.80 -2.47
C VAL A 8 10.76 -15.46 -3.74
N LEU A 9 11.24 -14.51 -4.53
CA LEU A 9 10.63 -14.10 -5.79
C LEU A 9 11.20 -14.84 -7.01
N ASP A 10 12.29 -15.59 -6.85
CA ASP A 10 12.94 -16.27 -7.98
C ASP A 10 11.98 -17.28 -8.62
N GLY A 11 11.72 -17.12 -9.92
CA GLY A 11 10.78 -17.98 -10.68
C GLY A 11 9.30 -17.64 -10.51
N THR A 12 8.98 -16.49 -9.91
CA THR A 12 7.61 -15.95 -9.85
C THR A 12 7.39 -14.88 -10.92
N GLU A 13 6.15 -14.71 -11.39
CA GLU A 13 5.81 -13.65 -12.37
C GLU A 13 6.19 -12.26 -11.85
N LEU A 14 6.01 -12.00 -10.55
CA LEU A 14 6.41 -10.74 -9.92
C LEU A 14 7.95 -10.59 -9.95
N GLY A 15 8.69 -11.64 -9.62
CA GLY A 15 10.16 -11.61 -9.62
C GLY A 15 10.74 -11.31 -11.01
N ASP A 16 10.20 -11.96 -12.03
CA ASP A 16 10.60 -11.78 -13.43
C ASP A 16 10.28 -10.35 -13.91
N LEU A 17 9.06 -9.87 -13.65
CA LEU A 17 8.67 -8.49 -13.98
C LEU A 17 9.60 -7.45 -13.32
N LEU A 18 9.92 -7.64 -12.04
CA LEU A 18 10.81 -6.72 -11.32
C LEU A 18 12.25 -6.80 -11.83
N ALA A 19 12.73 -7.97 -12.26
CA ALA A 19 14.04 -8.11 -12.90
C ALA A 19 14.09 -7.37 -14.23
N ASP A 20 13.06 -7.50 -15.07
CA ASP A 20 12.97 -6.79 -16.35
C ASP A 20 12.98 -5.25 -16.16
N LEU A 21 12.24 -4.75 -15.16
CA LEU A 21 12.23 -3.34 -14.80
C LEU A 21 13.59 -2.88 -14.22
N ALA A 22 14.30 -3.76 -13.50
CA ALA A 22 15.57 -3.44 -12.87
C ALA A 22 16.75 -3.44 -13.88
N ASP A 23 16.73 -4.32 -14.87
CA ASP A 23 17.86 -4.59 -15.77
C ASP A 23 17.67 -4.03 -17.19
N GLY A 24 16.44 -3.74 -17.61
CA GLY A 24 16.15 -3.26 -18.97
C GLY A 24 16.91 -1.98 -19.34
N SER A 25 17.58 -1.94 -20.50
CA SER A 25 18.50 -0.83 -20.85
C SER A 25 17.84 0.54 -21.00
N ASN A 26 16.54 0.59 -21.27
CA ASN A 26 15.78 1.82 -21.54
C ASN A 26 14.79 2.18 -20.42
N ILE A 27 14.98 1.63 -19.21
CA ILE A 27 14.11 1.92 -18.06
C ILE A 27 14.62 3.14 -17.30
N HIS A 28 13.72 4.10 -17.06
CA HIS A 28 14.00 5.32 -16.30
C HIS A 28 14.48 5.01 -14.88
N PRO A 29 15.50 5.70 -14.32
CA PRO A 29 16.04 5.41 -12.99
C PRO A 29 14.98 5.43 -11.87
N GLY A 30 13.99 6.32 -11.96
CA GLY A 30 12.87 6.35 -11.02
C GLY A 30 12.01 5.07 -11.04
N ILE A 31 11.82 4.44 -12.22
CA ILE A 31 11.08 3.18 -12.32
C ILE A 31 11.89 2.03 -11.70
N ARG A 32 13.23 2.04 -11.85
CA ARG A 32 14.10 1.06 -11.17
C ARG A 32 14.01 1.17 -9.66
N LEU A 33 13.96 2.39 -9.13
CA LEU A 33 13.77 2.62 -7.68
C LEU A 33 12.41 2.11 -7.20
N ILE A 34 11.35 2.31 -7.96
CA ILE A 34 10.01 1.75 -7.65
C ILE A 34 10.08 0.22 -7.65
N ALA A 35 10.69 -0.40 -8.66
CA ALA A 35 10.85 -1.84 -8.75
C ALA A 35 11.67 -2.41 -7.56
N ALA A 36 12.76 -1.73 -7.18
CA ALA A 36 13.54 -2.08 -6.00
C ALA A 36 12.69 -1.98 -4.71
N GLY A 37 11.84 -0.96 -4.58
CA GLY A 37 10.90 -0.82 -3.48
C GLY A 37 9.88 -1.96 -3.40
N TYR A 38 9.27 -2.34 -4.54
CA TYR A 38 8.37 -3.49 -4.58
C TYR A 38 9.07 -4.81 -4.24
N ARG A 39 10.30 -5.00 -4.73
CA ARG A 39 11.12 -6.17 -4.35
C ARG A 39 11.36 -6.20 -2.84
N ALA A 40 11.79 -5.09 -2.25
CA ALA A 40 12.05 -5.01 -0.82
C ALA A 40 10.79 -5.30 0.02
N ILE A 41 9.63 -4.80 -0.42
CA ILE A 41 8.34 -5.08 0.21
C ILE A 41 8.00 -6.58 0.14
N ALA A 42 8.13 -7.20 -1.04
CA ALA A 42 7.74 -8.59 -1.24
C ALA A 42 8.72 -9.58 -0.59
N GLU A 43 9.99 -9.20 -0.43
CA GLU A 43 11.01 -9.98 0.27
C GLU A 43 10.91 -9.86 1.80
N ASP A 44 10.14 -8.89 2.33
CA ASP A 44 9.93 -8.73 3.78
C ASP A 44 8.94 -9.78 4.33
N GLN A 45 9.50 -10.92 4.74
CA GLN A 45 8.76 -12.02 5.37
C GLN A 45 8.47 -11.77 6.87
N SER A 46 8.81 -10.60 7.41
CA SER A 46 8.61 -10.27 8.83
C SER A 46 7.32 -9.50 9.12
N LEU A 47 6.55 -9.16 8.08
CA LEU A 47 5.32 -8.39 8.21
C LEU A 47 4.26 -9.12 9.04
N SER A 48 3.74 -8.44 10.06
CA SER A 48 2.55 -8.89 10.79
C SER A 48 1.28 -8.70 9.95
N ILE A 49 0.17 -9.32 10.37
CA ILE A 49 -1.14 -9.14 9.71
C ILE A 49 -1.54 -7.63 9.64
N PRO A 50 -1.49 -6.84 10.74
CA PRO A 50 -1.80 -5.42 10.65
C PRO A 50 -0.86 -4.63 9.71
N ALA A 51 0.43 -4.98 9.70
CA ALA A 51 1.39 -4.34 8.79
C ALA A 51 1.08 -4.68 7.32
N THR A 52 0.68 -5.91 7.04
CA THR A 52 0.26 -6.37 5.70
C THR A 52 -0.99 -5.64 5.23
N GLN A 53 -1.99 -5.48 6.09
CA GLN A 53 -3.21 -4.72 5.77
C GLN A 53 -2.89 -3.25 5.46
N LEU A 54 -2.06 -2.61 6.29
CA LEU A 54 -1.65 -1.23 6.08
C LEU A 54 -0.90 -1.07 4.74
N LEU A 55 -0.02 -2.00 4.42
CA LEU A 55 0.71 -2.01 3.16
C LEU A 55 -0.23 -2.15 1.95
N ILE A 56 -1.19 -3.09 1.99
CA ILE A 56 -2.20 -3.24 0.92
C ILE A 56 -3.01 -1.95 0.76
N ALA A 57 -3.39 -1.31 1.87
CA ALA A 57 -4.09 -0.02 1.86
C ALA A 57 -3.27 1.08 1.18
N GLN A 58 -1.98 1.21 1.52
CA GLN A 58 -1.06 2.17 0.89
C GLN A 58 -0.85 1.91 -0.60
N LEU A 59 -0.93 0.65 -1.04
CA LEU A 59 -0.81 0.31 -2.45
C LEU A 59 -2.07 0.69 -3.24
N SER A 60 -3.28 0.43 -2.72
CA SER A 60 -4.51 0.54 -3.53
C SER A 60 -5.83 0.82 -2.77
N ALA A 61 -5.86 0.72 -1.44
CA ALA A 61 -7.10 0.75 -0.64
C ALA A 61 -7.19 1.89 0.40
N ALA A 62 -6.39 2.94 0.30
CA ALA A 62 -6.48 4.08 1.21
C ALA A 62 -7.78 4.87 0.99
N ALA A 63 -8.53 5.12 2.06
CA ALA A 63 -9.84 5.78 2.01
C ALA A 63 -9.79 7.24 1.53
N ASP A 64 -8.65 7.92 1.69
CA ASP A 64 -8.40 9.27 1.20
C ASP A 64 -7.89 9.31 -0.25
N GLY A 65 -7.70 8.14 -0.88
CA GLY A 65 -7.18 8.01 -2.24
C GLY A 65 -5.67 8.24 -2.35
N VAL A 66 -4.94 8.33 -1.24
CA VAL A 66 -3.48 8.52 -1.23
C VAL A 66 -2.80 7.16 -1.33
N THR A 67 -2.76 6.62 -2.56
CA THR A 67 -2.19 5.29 -2.85
C THR A 67 -1.12 5.35 -3.94
N VAL A 68 -0.27 4.33 -4.00
CA VAL A 68 0.75 4.18 -5.06
C VAL A 68 0.09 4.09 -6.44
N VAL A 69 -1.03 3.34 -6.56
CA VAL A 69 -1.79 3.25 -7.81
C VAL A 69 -2.37 4.61 -8.22
N ALA A 70 -2.91 5.39 -7.28
CA ALA A 70 -3.41 6.72 -7.57
C ALA A 70 -2.29 7.68 -8.01
N ALA A 71 -1.11 7.60 -7.37
CA ALA A 71 0.06 8.36 -7.77
C ALA A 71 0.53 8.00 -9.20
N ALA A 72 0.53 6.71 -9.56
CA ALA A 72 0.86 6.26 -10.91
C ALA A 72 -0.12 6.81 -11.96
N GLY A 73 -1.43 6.76 -11.67
CA GLY A 73 -2.45 7.35 -12.55
C GLY A 73 -2.26 8.85 -12.76
N ARG A 74 -1.98 9.60 -11.69
CA ARG A 74 -1.71 11.04 -11.76
C ARG A 74 -0.42 11.37 -12.52
N LEU A 75 0.62 10.55 -12.37
CA LEU A 75 1.86 10.73 -13.12
C LEU A 75 1.63 10.52 -14.62
N ILE A 76 0.85 9.51 -15.01
CA ILE A 76 0.50 9.27 -16.41
C ILE A 76 -0.28 10.46 -16.97
N GLU A 77 -1.34 10.90 -16.27
CA GLU A 77 -2.13 12.08 -16.65
C GLU A 77 -1.22 13.30 -16.88
N TRP A 78 -0.36 13.61 -15.91
CA TRP A 78 0.59 14.72 -15.98
C TRP A 78 1.56 14.59 -17.16
N LEU A 79 2.16 13.41 -17.39
CA LEU A 79 3.08 13.19 -18.50
C LEU A 79 2.39 13.32 -19.86
N THR A 80 1.09 13.06 -19.94
CA THR A 80 0.30 13.18 -21.17
C THR A 80 -0.34 14.55 -21.40
N SER A 81 -0.27 15.46 -20.42
CA SER A 81 -0.79 16.83 -20.54
C SER A 81 0.31 17.90 -20.48
N GLU A 82 1.27 17.76 -19.55
CA GLU A 82 2.24 18.80 -19.21
C GLU A 82 3.65 18.56 -19.78
N ASN A 83 3.93 17.38 -20.34
CA ASN A 83 5.27 17.08 -20.82
C ASN A 83 5.65 17.99 -22.01
N PRO A 84 6.75 18.76 -21.95
CA PRO A 84 7.14 19.68 -23.01
C PRO A 84 7.28 19.03 -24.40
N VAL A 85 7.58 17.73 -24.46
CA VAL A 85 7.69 17.00 -25.74
C VAL A 85 6.38 17.06 -26.56
N LEU A 86 5.23 17.19 -25.89
CA LEU A 86 3.91 17.24 -26.51
C LEU A 86 3.68 18.51 -27.33
N ALA A 87 4.44 19.58 -27.06
CA ALA A 87 4.36 20.82 -27.83
C ALA A 87 4.77 20.63 -29.30
N SER A 88 5.59 19.61 -29.60
CA SER A 88 6.04 19.29 -30.95
C SER A 88 5.02 18.49 -31.77
N LEU A 89 3.96 17.96 -31.14
CA LEU A 89 2.98 17.11 -31.79
C LEU A 89 1.89 17.91 -32.51
N PRO A 90 1.30 17.37 -33.60
CA PRO A 90 0.08 17.92 -34.18
C PRO A 90 -1.06 18.00 -33.16
N ASP A 91 -1.89 19.05 -33.24
CA ASP A 91 -2.94 19.33 -32.23
C ASP A 91 -3.90 18.15 -32.01
N ALA A 92 -4.32 17.48 -33.09
CA ALA A 92 -5.19 16.31 -33.00
C ALA A 92 -4.55 15.14 -32.24
N ILE A 93 -3.24 14.94 -32.40
CA ILE A 93 -2.49 13.89 -31.71
C ILE A 93 -2.31 14.26 -30.23
N ARG A 94 -1.94 15.51 -29.94
CA ARG A 94 -1.81 16.00 -28.55
C ARG A 94 -3.12 15.81 -27.76
N LYS A 95 -4.27 16.21 -28.33
CA LYS A 95 -5.59 15.99 -27.73
C LYS A 95 -5.88 14.51 -27.48
N THR A 96 -5.48 13.66 -28.40
CA THR A 96 -5.64 12.20 -28.25
C THR A 96 -4.78 11.68 -27.11
N VAL A 97 -3.50 12.06 -27.04
CA VAL A 97 -2.57 11.64 -25.98
C VAL A 97 -3.08 12.09 -24.60
N GLN A 98 -3.48 13.36 -24.47
CA GLN A 98 -4.05 13.89 -23.25
C GLN A 98 -5.29 13.08 -22.82
N ARG A 99 -6.24 12.87 -23.72
CA ARG A 99 -7.45 12.07 -23.44
C ARG A 99 -7.09 10.66 -22.97
N GLN A 100 -6.08 10.01 -23.55
CA GLN A 100 -5.67 8.67 -23.12
C GLN A 100 -5.09 8.67 -21.70
N GLY A 101 -4.34 9.70 -21.30
CA GLY A 101 -3.86 9.80 -19.92
C GLY A 101 -4.96 10.09 -18.91
N GLU A 102 -5.95 10.92 -19.26
CA GLU A 102 -7.14 11.13 -18.44
C GLU A 102 -7.90 9.80 -18.22
N LEU A 103 -8.10 9.02 -19.29
CA LEU A 103 -8.72 7.70 -19.23
C LEU A 103 -7.90 6.70 -18.39
N ALA A 104 -6.57 6.67 -18.56
CA ALA A 104 -5.70 5.81 -17.79
C ALA A 104 -5.73 6.15 -16.28
N CYS A 105 -5.69 7.44 -15.94
CA CYS A 105 -5.82 7.91 -14.57
C CYS A 105 -7.18 7.52 -13.97
N SER A 106 -8.27 7.66 -14.74
CA SER A 106 -9.59 7.23 -14.30
C SER A 106 -9.65 5.72 -14.06
N ALA A 107 -9.11 4.90 -14.96
CA ALA A 107 -9.13 3.45 -14.86
C ALA A 107 -8.29 2.94 -13.66
N LEU A 108 -7.12 3.55 -13.42
CA LEU A 108 -6.30 3.19 -12.25
C LEU A 108 -6.92 3.61 -10.92
N ARG A 109 -7.81 4.60 -10.93
CA ARG A 109 -8.54 5.07 -9.76
C ARG A 109 -9.95 4.48 -9.66
N ASP A 110 -10.21 3.41 -10.42
CA ASP A 110 -11.50 2.74 -10.37
C ASP A 110 -11.76 2.18 -8.97
N THR A 111 -12.98 2.43 -8.49
CA THR A 111 -13.48 1.91 -7.22
C THR A 111 -13.44 0.38 -7.13
N GLU A 112 -13.51 -0.33 -8.25
CA GLU A 112 -13.42 -1.80 -8.27
C GLU A 112 -12.05 -2.30 -7.77
N LEU A 113 -10.96 -1.65 -8.20
CA LEU A 113 -9.60 -1.99 -7.73
C LEU A 113 -9.48 -1.77 -6.21
N THR A 114 -10.01 -0.64 -5.72
CA THR A 114 -10.03 -0.33 -4.28
C THR A 114 -10.92 -1.31 -3.50
N ALA A 115 -12.04 -1.76 -4.06
CA ALA A 115 -12.95 -2.70 -3.41
C ALA A 115 -12.27 -4.06 -3.19
N LEU A 116 -11.61 -4.62 -4.20
CA LEU A 116 -10.91 -5.90 -4.10
C LEU A 116 -9.80 -5.88 -3.04
N ALA A 117 -9.00 -4.81 -3.01
CA ALA A 117 -7.98 -4.64 -1.99
C ALA A 117 -8.56 -4.44 -0.58
N SER A 118 -9.69 -3.73 -0.47
CA SER A 118 -10.41 -3.56 0.79
C SER A 118 -11.00 -4.88 1.30
N GLU A 119 -11.53 -5.72 0.42
CA GLU A 119 -12.02 -7.06 0.75
C GLU A 119 -10.89 -7.97 1.24
N ALA A 120 -9.71 -7.92 0.61
CA ALA A 120 -8.52 -8.63 1.09
C ALA A 120 -8.11 -8.16 2.49
N CYS A 121 -8.11 -6.85 2.74
CA CYS A 121 -7.86 -6.29 4.08
C CYS A 121 -8.90 -6.77 5.10
N ALA A 122 -10.18 -6.79 4.74
CA ALA A 122 -11.25 -7.28 5.61
C ALA A 122 -11.12 -8.78 5.92
N ALA A 123 -10.67 -9.59 4.96
CA ALA A 123 -10.42 -11.01 5.17
C ALA A 123 -9.23 -11.27 6.12
N LEU A 124 -8.21 -10.40 6.07
CA LEU A 124 -7.09 -10.43 7.01
C LEU A 124 -7.47 -9.95 8.42
N ASP A 125 -8.56 -9.20 8.56
CA ASP A 125 -9.11 -8.78 9.85
C ASP A 125 -9.88 -9.94 10.52
N THR A 126 -9.14 -11.01 10.83
CA THR A 126 -9.67 -12.06 11.69
C THR A 126 -9.81 -11.46 13.08
N ARG A 127 -11.05 -11.29 13.57
CA ARG A 127 -11.30 -10.89 14.95
C ARG A 127 -10.41 -11.74 15.85
N LYS A 128 -9.49 -11.10 16.60
CA LYS A 128 -8.88 -11.77 17.75
C LYS A 128 -10.05 -12.33 18.57
N GLU A 129 -10.00 -13.63 18.86
CA GLU A 129 -10.91 -14.20 19.85
C GLU A 129 -10.80 -13.35 21.11
N VAL A 130 -11.84 -12.57 21.40
CA VAL A 130 -11.94 -11.91 22.69
C VAL A 130 -12.23 -13.03 23.64
N HIS A 131 -11.19 -13.51 24.34
CA HIS A 131 -11.39 -14.45 25.42
C HIS A 131 -12.42 -13.83 26.37
N PRO A 132 -13.53 -14.53 26.67
CA PRO A 132 -14.53 -13.99 27.57
C PRO A 132 -13.84 -13.71 28.90
N VAL A 133 -13.86 -12.44 29.32
CA VAL A 133 -13.31 -12.02 30.61
C VAL A 133 -13.96 -12.86 31.69
N THR A 134 -13.15 -13.66 32.37
CA THR A 134 -13.63 -14.51 33.46
C THR A 134 -14.19 -13.64 34.59
N ASP A 135 -15.10 -14.19 35.40
CA ASP A 135 -15.65 -13.44 36.54
C ASP A 135 -14.55 -12.98 37.51
N THR A 136 -13.46 -13.74 37.62
CA THR A 136 -12.28 -13.41 38.41
C THR A 136 -11.56 -12.17 37.86
N GLU A 137 -11.21 -12.17 36.57
CA GLU A 137 -10.56 -11.04 35.90
C GLU A 137 -11.45 -9.79 35.93
N ARG A 138 -12.77 -9.96 35.79
CA ARG A 138 -13.74 -8.87 35.85
C ARG A 138 -13.74 -8.23 37.24
N LYS A 139 -13.65 -9.04 38.31
CA LYS A 139 -13.58 -8.56 39.69
C LYS A 139 -12.26 -7.83 39.96
N GLU A 140 -11.14 -8.34 39.46
CA GLU A 140 -9.83 -7.72 39.60
C GLU A 140 -9.72 -6.38 38.85
N LEU A 141 -10.25 -6.30 37.62
CA LEU A 141 -10.35 -5.05 36.86
C LEU A 141 -11.22 -4.03 37.61
N SER A 142 -12.35 -4.47 38.16
CA SER A 142 -13.24 -3.60 38.92
C SER A 142 -12.57 -3.07 40.20
N GLN A 143 -11.76 -3.91 40.86
CA GLN A 143 -10.97 -3.52 42.04
C GLN A 143 -9.90 -2.47 41.66
N LYS A 144 -9.15 -2.71 40.58
CA LYS A 144 -8.12 -1.78 40.07
C LYS A 144 -8.71 -0.41 39.72
N VAL A 145 -9.86 -0.37 39.06
CA VAL A 145 -10.54 0.88 38.71
C VAL A 145 -11.01 1.62 39.96
N ALA A 146 -11.55 0.90 40.96
CA ALA A 146 -11.97 1.49 42.23
C ALA A 146 -10.78 2.09 43.00
N ASP A 147 -9.64 1.41 43.02
CA ASP A 147 -8.44 1.90 43.71
C ASP A 147 -7.79 3.09 42.98
N ALA A 148 -7.76 3.09 41.64
CA ALA A 148 -7.30 4.22 40.84
C ALA A 148 -8.17 5.47 41.08
N ASN A 149 -9.49 5.30 41.16
CA ASN A 149 -10.42 6.40 41.46
C ASN A 149 -10.20 6.98 42.87
N ARG A 150 -9.96 6.13 43.87
CA ARG A 150 -9.63 6.59 45.25
C ARG A 150 -8.34 7.40 45.30
N GLN A 151 -7.32 6.99 44.54
CA GLN A 151 -6.06 7.72 44.45
C GLN A 151 -6.22 9.07 43.73
N SER A 152 -7.07 9.14 42.70
CA SER A 152 -7.37 10.40 42.00
C SER A 152 -8.13 11.40 42.88
N THR A 153 -8.98 10.94 43.81
CA THR A 153 -9.73 11.82 44.73
C THR A 153 -8.90 12.36 45.89
N ASN A 154 -7.76 11.74 46.21
CA ASN A 154 -6.85 12.17 47.27
C ASN A 154 -5.69 13.06 46.78
N ARG A 155 -5.72 13.52 45.53
CA ARG A 155 -4.67 14.41 45.01
C ARG A 155 -4.83 15.79 45.66
N PRO A 156 -3.83 16.29 46.41
CA PRO A 156 -3.92 17.60 47.05
C PRO A 156 -4.03 18.69 45.97
N LYS A 157 -4.91 19.67 46.22
CA LYS A 157 -5.08 20.86 45.38
C LYS A 157 -3.87 21.79 45.47
#